data_AF-A0A1H4CAJ9-F1
#
_entry.id   AF-A0A1H4CAJ9-F1
#
_cell.length_a   1.000
_cell.length_b   1.000
_cell.length_c   1.000
_cell.angle_alpha   90.00
_cell.angle_beta   90.00
_cell.angle_gamma   90.00
#
_symmetry.space_group_name_H-M   'P 1'
#
loop_
_entity.id
_entity.type
_entity.pdbx_description
1 polymer ?
#
loop_
_entity_poly.entity_id
_entity_poly.type
_entity_poly.pdbx_seq_one_letter_code
_entity_poly.pdbx_strand_id
1 'polypeptide(L)'
;MDDKIYFIRDNEQQIPVYDFIKAMDPDAPINPTHNFELLKARRLKMYDKAEQEYIAERTINRVEAGDLEKSVLYYGWLKNELQIIAQWLSDTYPNGEKKRIKTSSAIQMEILKYERYVKTEMERIEELVNGRSDESISKNAGIPPHLFEFDPAQCQYLYGKLTKDGHFLPEKTNQTHFNYVFGGGLYPEDFKPLRWNRSKQAIGELILLLTRKPSISRGKKRNARNLFLKNNKTIGELSNPKKGEPTKDYGILEEIAKSINTRSV
;
A
#
# COMPACT_ATOMS: atom_id res chain seq x y z
N MET A 1 -19.96 31.83 -26.71
CA MET A 1 -18.56 31.77 -27.18
C MET A 1 -17.96 30.55 -26.52
N ASP A 2 -17.41 29.62 -27.30
CA ASP A 2 -16.85 28.38 -26.77
C ASP A 2 -15.67 28.70 -25.84
N ASP A 3 -15.76 28.25 -24.57
CA ASP A 3 -14.70 28.36 -23.55
C ASP A 3 -13.51 27.44 -23.87
N LYS A 4 -12.84 27.67 -25.00
CA LYS A 4 -11.63 26.96 -25.39
C LYS A 4 -10.42 27.86 -25.13
N ILE A 5 -9.46 27.33 -24.38
CA ILE A 5 -8.17 27.98 -24.10
C ILE A 5 -7.24 27.72 -25.29
N TYR A 6 -6.53 28.75 -25.74
CA TYR A 6 -5.62 28.70 -26.89
C TYR A 6 -4.17 28.91 -26.47
N PHE A 7 -3.24 28.31 -27.23
CA PHE A 7 -1.83 28.70 -27.15
C PHE A 7 -1.58 29.94 -28.02
N ILE A 8 -1.01 30.98 -27.41
CA ILE A 8 -0.60 32.22 -28.09
C ILE A 8 0.92 32.26 -28.13
N ARG A 9 1.48 32.35 -29.34
CA ARG A 9 2.90 32.59 -29.59
C ARG A 9 2.99 33.67 -30.65
N ASP A 10 3.83 34.68 -30.41
CA ASP A 10 4.01 35.84 -31.30
C ASP A 10 2.70 36.58 -31.62
N ASN A 11 1.80 36.69 -30.63
CA ASN A 11 0.46 37.30 -30.73
C ASN A 11 -0.50 36.67 -31.74
N GLU A 12 -0.19 35.49 -32.29
CA GLU A 12 -1.10 34.74 -33.15
C GLU A 12 -1.63 33.49 -32.44
N GLN A 13 -2.91 33.21 -32.66
CA GLN A 13 -3.58 32.02 -32.14
C GLN A 13 -3.09 30.79 -32.92
N GLN A 14 -2.37 29.91 -32.25
CA GLN A 14 -1.75 28.75 -32.91
C GLN A 14 -2.75 27.60 -33.05
N ILE A 15 -3.24 27.06 -31.92
CA ILE A 15 -4.23 25.97 -31.86
C ILE A 15 -4.95 25.96 -30.49
N PRO A 16 -6.17 25.40 -30.39
CA PRO A 16 -6.82 25.12 -29.11
C PRO A 16 -6.00 24.11 -28.29
N VAL A 17 -5.84 24.37 -27.00
CA VAL A 17 -5.04 23.53 -26.07
C VAL A 17 -5.53 22.07 -26.07
N TYR A 18 -6.83 21.87 -26.21
CA TYR A 18 -7.44 20.54 -26.31
C TYR A 18 -6.96 19.76 -27.54
N ASP A 19 -6.84 20.42 -28.69
CA ASP A 19 -6.41 19.79 -29.94
C ASP A 19 -4.89 19.51 -29.94
N PHE A 20 -4.10 20.36 -29.28
CA PHE A 20 -2.68 20.11 -29.04
C PHE A 20 -2.43 18.86 -28.19
N ILE A 21 -3.14 18.74 -27.07
CA ILE A 21 -3.00 17.62 -26.14
C ILE A 21 -3.45 16.31 -26.80
N LYS A 22 -4.50 16.37 -27.64
CA LYS A 22 -4.99 15.21 -28.40
C LYS A 22 -4.03 14.77 -29.51
N ALA A 23 -3.27 15.69 -30.09
CA ALA A 23 -2.29 15.43 -31.15
C ALA A 23 -0.94 14.87 -30.63
N MET A 24 -0.63 15.06 -29.33
CA MET A 24 0.70 14.78 -28.78
C MET A 24 0.87 13.38 -28.15
N ASP A 25 -0.23 12.63 -27.91
CA ASP A 25 -0.33 11.26 -27.34
C ASP A 25 -1.32 11.23 -26.14
N PRO A 26 -2.43 10.45 -26.21
CA PRO A 26 -3.37 10.27 -25.09
C PRO A 26 -2.71 9.82 -23.78
N ASP A 27 -1.59 9.11 -23.88
CA ASP A 27 -0.86 8.51 -22.76
C ASP A 27 0.29 9.39 -22.23
N ALA A 28 0.47 10.61 -22.77
CA ALA A 28 1.52 11.51 -22.31
C ALA A 28 1.33 11.93 -20.84
N PRO A 29 2.40 11.98 -20.02
CA PRO A 29 2.34 12.49 -18.66
C PRO A 29 2.11 14.01 -18.67
N ILE A 30 0.84 14.43 -18.50
CA ILE A 30 0.46 15.83 -18.39
C ILE A 30 0.93 16.36 -17.02
N ASN A 31 1.81 17.36 -17.08
CA ASN A 31 2.17 18.24 -15.96
C ASN A 31 0.91 18.98 -15.44
N PRO A 32 0.89 19.45 -14.17
CA PRO A 32 -0.26 20.12 -13.58
C PRO A 32 -0.80 21.20 -14.52
N THR A 33 -1.96 20.91 -15.12
CA THR A 33 -2.66 21.83 -15.99
C THR A 33 -3.06 23.05 -15.19
N HIS A 34 -3.10 24.21 -15.81
CA HIS A 34 -3.49 25.49 -15.20
C HIS A 34 -4.96 25.54 -14.72
N ASN A 35 -5.63 24.39 -14.55
CA ASN A 35 -7.04 24.27 -14.20
C ASN A 35 -7.28 23.01 -13.34
N PHE A 36 -7.82 23.21 -12.14
CA PHE A 36 -8.19 22.19 -11.17
C PHE A 36 -9.16 21.13 -11.71
N GLU A 37 -10.22 21.52 -12.40
CA GLU A 37 -11.26 20.59 -12.88
C GLU A 37 -10.69 19.61 -13.91
N LEU A 38 -9.82 20.11 -14.80
CA LEU A 38 -9.16 19.27 -15.78
C LEU A 38 -8.15 18.31 -15.13
N LEU A 39 -7.40 18.81 -14.14
CA LEU A 39 -6.47 17.98 -13.36
C LEU A 39 -7.23 16.87 -12.63
N LYS A 40 -8.30 17.23 -11.92
CA LYS A 40 -9.18 16.29 -11.21
C LYS A 40 -9.75 15.23 -12.13
N ALA A 41 -10.39 15.62 -13.24
CA ALA A 41 -11.00 14.68 -14.18
C ALA A 41 -9.97 13.69 -14.75
N ARG A 42 -8.76 14.16 -15.05
CA ARG A 42 -7.70 13.30 -15.58
C ARG A 42 -7.18 12.32 -14.54
N ARG A 43 -6.93 12.77 -13.31
CA ARG A 43 -6.45 11.90 -12.22
C ARG A 43 -7.51 10.86 -11.86
N LEU A 44 -8.79 11.25 -11.80
CA LEU A 44 -9.89 10.30 -11.60
C LEU A 44 -9.99 9.27 -12.72
N LYS A 45 -9.82 9.65 -13.99
CA LYS A 45 -9.77 8.67 -15.09
C LYS A 45 -8.63 7.66 -14.94
N MET A 46 -7.49 8.05 -14.38
CA MET A 46 -6.40 7.12 -14.07
C MET A 46 -6.77 6.19 -12.92
N TYR A 47 -7.48 6.70 -11.91
CA TYR A 47 -8.04 5.89 -10.84
C TYR A 47 -9.07 4.89 -11.37
N ASP A 48 -10.00 5.30 -12.24
CA ASP A 48 -11.00 4.42 -12.84
C ASP A 48 -10.33 3.24 -13.55
N LYS A 49 -9.25 3.48 -14.29
CA LYS A 49 -8.46 2.42 -14.92
C LYS A 49 -7.85 1.46 -13.88
N ALA A 50 -7.23 2.00 -12.83
CA ALA A 50 -6.65 1.19 -11.75
C ALA A 50 -7.72 0.40 -10.97
N GLU A 51 -8.90 0.97 -10.77
CA GLU A 51 -10.04 0.30 -10.15
C GLU A 51 -10.55 -0.84 -11.03
N GLN A 52 -10.68 -0.64 -12.34
CA GLN A 52 -11.07 -1.71 -13.27
C GLN A 52 -10.04 -2.84 -13.31
N GLU A 53 -8.74 -2.52 -13.32
CA GLU A 53 -7.66 -3.51 -13.24
C GLU A 53 -7.74 -4.31 -11.92
N TYR A 54 -7.99 -3.63 -10.80
CA TYR A 54 -8.18 -4.26 -9.49
C TYR A 54 -9.41 -5.18 -9.44
N ILE A 55 -10.56 -4.74 -9.98
CA ILE A 55 -11.79 -5.53 -10.06
C ILE A 55 -11.57 -6.75 -10.96
N ALA A 56 -10.88 -6.59 -12.10
CA ALA A 56 -10.57 -7.67 -13.02
C ALA A 56 -9.66 -8.73 -12.37
N GLU A 57 -8.59 -8.31 -11.69
CA GLU A 57 -7.71 -9.20 -10.92
C GLU A 57 -8.48 -9.99 -9.86
N ARG A 58 -9.36 -9.33 -9.10
CA ARG A 58 -10.16 -9.99 -8.07
C ARG A 58 -11.21 -10.95 -8.64
N THR A 59 -11.84 -10.57 -9.75
CA THR A 59 -12.80 -11.43 -10.46
C THR A 59 -12.13 -12.71 -10.96
N ILE A 60 -10.92 -12.62 -11.53
CA ILE A 60 -10.10 -13.78 -11.91
C ILE A 60 -9.85 -14.70 -10.70
N ASN A 61 -9.64 -14.10 -9.52
CA ASN A 61 -9.38 -14.80 -8.27
C ASN A 61 -10.64 -15.22 -7.50
N ARG A 62 -11.85 -15.06 -8.07
CA ARG A 62 -13.15 -15.37 -7.44
C ARG A 62 -13.37 -14.65 -6.10
N VAL A 63 -12.85 -13.43 -5.98
CA VAL A 63 -13.07 -12.56 -4.83
C VAL A 63 -13.96 -11.40 -5.29
N GLU A 64 -15.09 -11.19 -4.62
CA GLU A 64 -15.93 -10.01 -4.90
C GLU A 64 -15.28 -8.75 -4.33
N ALA A 65 -15.21 -7.68 -5.13
CA ALA A 65 -14.72 -6.38 -4.68
C ALA A 65 -15.86 -5.63 -4.00
N GLY A 66 -15.89 -5.67 -2.66
CA GLY A 66 -16.91 -4.99 -1.86
C GLY A 66 -16.76 -3.47 -1.88
N ASP A 67 -17.83 -2.74 -1.53
CA ASP A 67 -17.82 -1.26 -1.49
C ASP A 67 -16.78 -0.70 -0.52
N LEU A 68 -16.52 -1.42 0.59
CA LEU A 68 -15.48 -1.03 1.55
C LEU A 68 -14.08 -1.17 0.92
N GLU A 69 -13.83 -2.23 0.15
CA GLU A 69 -12.54 -2.47 -0.48
C GLU A 69 -12.25 -1.46 -1.59
N LYS A 70 -13.27 -1.09 -2.38
CA LYS A 70 -13.18 0.01 -3.34
C LYS A 70 -12.87 1.34 -2.64
N SER A 71 -13.54 1.60 -1.51
CA SER A 71 -13.27 2.80 -0.69
C SER A 71 -11.84 2.82 -0.13
N VAL A 72 -11.31 1.66 0.29
CA VAL A 72 -9.93 1.51 0.78
C VAL A 72 -8.91 1.66 -0.35
N LEU A 73 -9.18 1.08 -1.53
CA LEU A 73 -8.36 1.27 -2.73
C LEU A 73 -8.30 2.74 -3.12
N TYR A 74 -9.44 3.42 -3.12
CA TYR A 74 -9.54 4.85 -3.40
C TYR A 74 -8.75 5.68 -2.38
N TYR A 75 -8.89 5.38 -1.09
CA TYR A 75 -8.14 6.04 -0.02
C TYR A 75 -6.62 5.86 -0.16
N GLY A 76 -6.16 4.65 -0.54
CA GLY A 76 -4.75 4.39 -0.84
C GLY A 76 -4.24 5.20 -2.03
N TRP A 77 -5.05 5.31 -3.08
CA TRP A 77 -4.75 6.16 -4.23
C TRP A 77 -4.65 7.65 -3.85
N LEU A 78 -5.59 8.16 -3.05
CA LEU A 78 -5.58 9.55 -2.55
C LEU A 78 -4.33 9.86 -1.71
N LYS A 79 -3.81 8.91 -0.93
CA LYS A 79 -2.52 9.07 -0.22
C LYS A 79 -1.34 9.24 -1.18
N ASN A 80 -1.31 8.49 -2.28
CA ASN A 80 -0.29 8.65 -3.31
C ASN A 80 -0.43 10.00 -4.03
N GLU A 81 -1.67 10.46 -4.27
CA GLU A 81 -1.92 11.79 -4.81
C GLU A 81 -1.31 12.88 -3.92
N LEU A 82 -1.46 12.79 -2.59
CA LEU A 82 -0.84 13.76 -1.67
C LEU A 82 0.69 13.81 -1.79
N GLN A 83 1.35 12.67 -2.01
CA GLN A 83 2.81 12.63 -2.23
C GLN A 83 3.20 13.31 -3.54
N ILE A 84 2.44 13.05 -4.61
CA ILE A 84 2.64 13.66 -5.93
C ILE A 84 2.41 15.18 -5.85
N ILE A 85 1.37 15.61 -5.15
CA ILE A 85 1.06 17.02 -4.92
C ILE A 85 2.17 17.70 -4.12
N ALA A 86 2.68 17.06 -3.07
CA ALA A 86 3.82 17.58 -2.30
C ALA A 86 5.05 17.76 -3.21
N GLN A 87 5.28 16.82 -4.13
CA GLN A 87 6.35 16.95 -5.12
C GLN A 87 6.09 18.07 -6.12
N TRP A 88 4.84 18.33 -6.53
CA TRP A 88 4.50 19.47 -7.40
C TRP A 88 4.72 20.81 -6.71
N LEU A 89 4.31 20.91 -5.44
CA LEU A 89 4.44 22.11 -4.62
C LEU A 89 5.87 22.35 -4.11
N SER A 90 6.73 21.32 -4.11
CA SER A 90 8.13 21.45 -3.70
C SER A 90 8.88 22.50 -4.53
N ASP A 91 9.68 23.31 -3.84
CA ASP A 91 10.61 24.27 -4.42
C ASP A 91 11.79 23.59 -5.15
N THR A 92 11.92 22.28 -5.02
CA THR A 92 12.96 21.46 -5.68
C THR A 92 12.37 20.31 -6.49
N TYR A 93 13.01 20.00 -7.61
CA TYR A 93 12.78 18.76 -8.36
C TYR A 93 13.35 17.56 -7.58
N PRO A 94 12.94 16.32 -7.91
CA PRO A 94 13.47 15.12 -7.25
C PRO A 94 14.99 14.94 -7.39
N ASN A 95 15.59 15.51 -8.45
CA ASN A 95 17.03 15.55 -8.68
C ASN A 95 17.77 16.62 -7.83
N GLY A 96 17.06 17.36 -6.98
CA GLY A 96 17.62 18.39 -6.10
C GLY A 96 17.73 19.79 -6.72
N GLU A 97 17.42 19.95 -8.01
CA GLU A 97 17.47 21.25 -8.67
C GLU A 97 16.34 22.17 -8.19
N LYS A 98 16.65 23.44 -7.94
CA LYS A 98 15.63 24.43 -7.55
C LYS A 98 14.69 24.71 -8.71
N LYS A 99 13.39 24.60 -8.45
CA LYS A 99 12.36 25.02 -9.39
C LYS A 99 12.26 26.54 -9.38
N ARG A 100 12.14 27.15 -10.55
CA ARG A 100 11.78 28.57 -10.69
C ARG A 100 10.26 28.72 -10.56
N ILE A 101 9.69 28.46 -9.37
CA ILE A 101 8.26 28.62 -9.14
C ILE A 101 8.07 29.72 -8.09
N LYS A 102 7.27 30.74 -8.42
CA LYS A 102 6.84 31.77 -7.46
C LYS A 102 5.59 31.27 -6.74
N THR A 103 5.61 31.33 -5.41
CA THR A 103 4.55 30.92 -4.45
C THR A 103 3.15 31.52 -4.73
N SER A 104 3.05 32.49 -5.64
CA SER A 104 1.84 33.21 -6.03
C SER A 104 1.37 32.90 -7.46
N SER A 105 1.90 31.86 -8.10
CA SER A 105 1.49 31.50 -9.47
C SER A 105 0.09 30.87 -9.50
N ALA A 106 -0.72 31.22 -10.51
CA ALA A 106 -2.07 30.66 -10.71
C ALA A 106 -2.06 29.12 -10.71
N ILE A 107 -0.98 28.50 -11.21
CA ILE A 107 -0.77 27.05 -11.23
C ILE A 107 -0.72 26.45 -9.82
N GLN A 108 -0.01 27.08 -8.88
CA GLN A 108 0.04 26.59 -7.49
C GLN A 108 -1.31 26.70 -6.80
N MET A 109 -2.10 27.73 -7.10
CA MET A 109 -3.46 27.84 -6.57
C MET A 109 -4.35 26.69 -7.05
N GLU A 110 -4.23 26.27 -8.31
CA GLU A 110 -4.97 25.11 -8.84
C GLU A 110 -4.49 23.78 -8.21
N ILE A 111 -3.19 23.63 -7.97
CA ILE A 111 -2.64 22.46 -7.25
C ILE A 111 -3.16 22.42 -5.81
N LEU A 112 -3.22 23.55 -5.12
CA LEU A 112 -3.77 23.64 -3.75
C LEU A 112 -5.28 23.37 -3.70
N LYS A 113 -6.04 23.76 -4.73
CA LYS A 113 -7.46 23.35 -4.87
C LYS A 113 -7.58 21.83 -5.00
N TYR A 114 -6.70 21.21 -5.79
CA TYR A 114 -6.66 19.75 -5.92
C TYR A 114 -6.25 19.07 -4.61
N GLU A 115 -5.26 19.59 -3.89
CA GLU A 115 -4.88 19.12 -2.55
C GLU A 115 -6.06 19.15 -1.58
N ARG A 116 -6.81 20.26 -1.56
CA ARG A 116 -8.00 20.39 -0.71
C ARG A 116 -9.05 19.36 -1.07
N TYR A 117 -9.31 19.16 -2.36
CA TYR A 117 -10.23 18.11 -2.83
C TYR A 117 -9.79 16.72 -2.33
N VAL A 118 -8.51 16.35 -2.50
CA VAL A 118 -7.99 15.05 -2.06
C VAL A 118 -8.16 14.87 -0.54
N LYS A 119 -7.86 15.89 0.26
CA LYS A 119 -8.06 15.84 1.73
C LYS A 119 -9.53 15.67 2.10
N THR A 120 -10.44 16.42 1.48
CA THR A 120 -11.88 16.30 1.74
C THR A 120 -12.43 14.92 1.37
N GLU A 121 -11.97 14.32 0.28
CA GLU A 121 -12.37 12.96 -0.09
C GLU A 121 -11.85 11.93 0.91
N MET A 122 -10.62 12.10 1.40
CA MET A 122 -10.08 11.25 2.47
C MET A 122 -10.91 11.35 3.75
N GLU A 123 -11.27 12.57 4.18
CA GLU A 123 -12.13 12.81 5.34
C GLU A 123 -13.50 12.13 5.19
N ARG A 124 -14.14 12.22 4.01
CA ARG A 124 -15.41 11.54 3.72
C ARG A 124 -15.32 10.03 3.83
N ILE A 125 -14.24 9.44 3.35
CA ILE A 125 -14.02 7.99 3.45
C ILE A 125 -13.80 7.61 4.91
N GLU A 126 -13.02 8.39 5.66
CA GLU A 126 -12.80 8.19 7.09
C GLU A 126 -14.12 8.28 7.88
N GLU A 127 -14.97 9.25 7.59
CA GLU A 127 -16.32 9.36 8.15
C GLU A 127 -17.22 8.18 7.78
N LEU A 128 -17.18 7.71 6.54
CA LEU A 128 -17.96 6.54 6.10
C LEU A 128 -17.51 5.25 6.79
N VAL A 129 -16.20 5.08 6.97
CA VAL A 129 -15.62 3.95 7.73
C VAL A 129 -15.98 4.06 9.21
N ASN A 130 -15.95 5.26 9.78
CA ASN A 130 -16.28 5.50 11.19
C ASN A 130 -17.80 5.45 11.46
N GLY A 131 -18.66 5.83 10.51
CA GLY A 131 -20.12 5.82 10.63
C GLY A 131 -20.74 4.42 10.54
N ARG A 132 -20.02 3.43 9.99
CA ARG A 132 -20.39 2.01 10.03
C ARG A 132 -20.07 1.33 11.37
N SER A 133 -19.67 2.09 12.40
CA SER A 133 -19.21 1.57 13.69
C SER A 133 -20.32 1.39 14.76
N ASP A 134 -21.57 1.15 14.37
CA ASP A 134 -22.58 0.67 15.31
C ASP A 134 -22.33 -0.83 15.65
N GLU A 135 -21.99 -1.03 16.92
CA GLU A 135 -22.12 -2.24 17.74
C GLU A 135 -21.63 -3.57 17.15
N SER A 136 -20.31 -3.75 17.04
CA SER A 136 -19.61 -5.02 17.41
C SER A 136 -18.15 -5.06 16.96
N ILE A 137 -17.70 -4.12 16.16
CA ILE A 137 -16.31 -4.11 15.68
C ILE A 137 -15.47 -3.22 16.59
N SER A 138 -14.79 -3.89 17.54
CA SER A 138 -13.72 -3.40 18.39
C SER A 138 -13.00 -2.15 17.84
N LYS A 139 -12.95 -1.09 18.64
CA LYS A 139 -12.21 0.18 18.46
C LYS A 139 -10.68 0.03 18.40
N ASN A 140 -10.18 -0.93 17.60
CA ASN A 140 -8.78 -1.13 17.26
C ASN A 140 -8.49 -0.81 15.78
N ALA A 141 -9.44 -0.22 15.05
CA ALA A 141 -9.30 0.17 13.64
C ALA A 141 -8.43 1.44 13.42
N GLY A 142 -7.40 1.62 14.26
CA GLY A 142 -6.27 2.50 13.97
C GLY A 142 -5.05 1.60 13.81
N ILE A 143 -4.57 1.42 12.58
CA ILE A 143 -3.34 0.70 12.13
C ILE A 143 -2.48 0.20 13.32
N PRO A 144 -2.40 -1.10 13.67
CA PRO A 144 -1.29 -1.99 13.25
C PRO A 144 -1.62 -3.53 13.41
N PRO A 145 -0.76 -4.55 13.20
CA PRO A 145 0.66 -4.57 12.82
C PRO A 145 1.05 -5.67 11.79
N HIS A 146 1.55 -5.29 10.62
CA HIS A 146 2.36 -6.23 9.84
C HIS A 146 3.68 -6.53 10.57
N LEU A 147 4.14 -7.78 10.52
CA LEU A 147 5.43 -8.16 11.08
C LEU A 147 6.58 -7.62 10.24
N PHE A 148 6.36 -7.42 8.94
CA PHE A 148 7.34 -6.94 7.97
C PHE A 148 6.67 -6.15 6.85
N GLU A 149 7.46 -5.34 6.14
CA GLU A 149 7.08 -4.58 4.95
C GLU A 149 7.89 -5.12 3.78
N PHE A 150 7.59 -6.36 3.38
CA PHE A 150 8.23 -6.97 2.22
C PHE A 150 7.57 -6.52 0.94
N ASP A 151 8.36 -6.41 -0.13
CA ASP A 151 7.81 -6.23 -1.47
C ASP A 151 7.02 -7.49 -1.91
N PRO A 152 6.15 -7.38 -2.94
CA PRO A 152 5.34 -8.50 -3.39
C PRO A 152 6.14 -9.76 -3.78
N ALA A 153 7.34 -9.62 -4.35
CA ALA A 153 8.16 -10.74 -4.78
C ALA A 153 8.78 -11.48 -3.59
N GLN A 154 9.22 -10.74 -2.57
CA GLN A 154 9.69 -11.29 -1.30
C GLN A 154 8.57 -11.99 -0.55
N CYS A 155 7.38 -11.39 -0.49
CA CYS A 155 6.19 -12.01 0.10
C CYS A 155 5.82 -13.31 -0.59
N GLN A 156 5.78 -13.31 -1.93
CA GLN A 156 5.45 -14.50 -2.71
C GLN A 156 6.47 -15.62 -2.49
N TYR A 157 7.76 -15.28 -2.44
CA TYR A 157 8.81 -16.25 -2.14
C TYR A 157 8.67 -16.83 -0.73
N LEU A 158 8.48 -15.97 0.28
CA LEU A 158 8.33 -16.41 1.67
C LEU A 158 7.07 -17.28 1.82
N TYR A 159 5.96 -16.89 1.18
CA TYR A 159 4.72 -17.67 1.14
C TYR A 159 4.98 -19.08 0.61
N GLY A 160 5.59 -19.18 -0.57
CA GLY A 160 5.90 -20.46 -1.20
C GLY A 160 6.82 -21.34 -0.33
N LYS A 161 7.79 -20.75 0.37
CA LYS A 161 8.69 -21.50 1.26
C LYS A 161 8.06 -21.93 2.57
N LEU A 162 7.20 -21.11 3.17
CA LEU A 162 6.58 -21.43 4.46
C LEU A 162 5.37 -22.36 4.34
N THR A 163 4.68 -22.35 3.20
CA THR A 163 3.54 -23.24 2.93
C THR A 163 3.96 -24.57 2.32
N LYS A 164 5.18 -24.67 1.79
CA LYS A 164 5.72 -25.90 1.20
C LYS A 164 5.60 -27.07 2.18
N ASP A 165 4.98 -28.15 1.71
CA ASP A 165 4.75 -29.41 2.42
C ASP A 165 4.01 -29.24 3.77
N GLY A 166 3.35 -28.09 3.99
CA GLY A 166 2.66 -27.79 5.24
C GLY A 166 3.59 -27.57 6.45
N HIS A 167 4.91 -27.44 6.27
CA HIS A 167 5.89 -27.58 7.35
C HIS A 167 5.79 -26.46 8.40
N PHE A 168 5.71 -25.20 7.98
CA PHE A 168 5.56 -24.05 8.89
C PHE A 168 4.12 -23.53 8.92
N LEU A 169 3.51 -23.42 7.75
CA LEU A 169 2.12 -23.04 7.52
C LEU A 169 1.43 -24.14 6.70
N PRO A 170 0.12 -24.39 6.89
CA PRO A 170 -0.65 -25.29 6.02
C PRO A 170 -0.54 -24.90 4.53
N GLU A 171 -0.56 -25.87 3.63
CA GLU A 171 -0.51 -25.62 2.17
C GLU A 171 -1.67 -24.74 1.68
N LYS A 172 -2.85 -24.91 2.27
CA LYS A 172 -4.06 -24.13 1.97
C LYS A 172 -4.15 -22.83 2.79
N THR A 173 -3.02 -22.26 3.20
CA THR A 173 -3.03 -20.98 3.92
C THR A 173 -3.58 -19.88 3.02
N ASN A 174 -4.47 -19.04 3.54
CA ASN A 174 -5.00 -17.92 2.76
C ASN A 174 -3.87 -16.90 2.47
N GLN A 175 -3.61 -16.65 1.19
CA GLN A 175 -2.53 -15.77 0.74
C GLN A 175 -2.76 -14.30 1.11
N THR A 176 -4.01 -13.83 1.09
CA THR A 176 -4.37 -12.47 1.54
C THR A 176 -4.04 -12.27 3.02
N HIS A 177 -4.39 -13.24 3.86
CA HIS A 177 -4.09 -13.19 5.29
C HIS A 177 -2.57 -13.25 5.54
N PHE A 178 -1.87 -14.05 4.73
CA PHE A 178 -0.42 -14.13 4.77
C PHE A 178 0.23 -12.78 4.43
N ASN A 179 -0.21 -12.15 3.33
CA ASN A 179 0.30 -10.86 2.87
C ASN A 179 0.00 -9.74 3.86
N TYR A 180 -1.15 -9.77 4.54
CA TYR A 180 -1.41 -8.86 5.66
C TYR A 180 -0.37 -9.03 6.79
N VAL A 181 -0.06 -10.26 7.18
CA VAL A 181 0.87 -10.53 8.28
C VAL A 181 2.34 -10.23 7.91
N PHE A 182 2.79 -10.59 6.71
CA PHE A 182 4.21 -10.54 6.32
C PHE A 182 4.56 -9.46 5.28
N GLY A 183 3.60 -8.90 4.57
CA GLY A 183 3.82 -7.97 3.46
C GLY A 183 3.32 -6.55 3.65
N GLY A 184 2.68 -6.25 4.79
CA GLY A 184 2.02 -4.95 4.96
C GLY A 184 0.80 -4.78 4.05
N GLY A 185 0.20 -5.89 3.58
CA GLY A 185 -1.05 -5.87 2.82
C GLY A 185 -2.21 -5.30 3.63
N LEU A 186 -3.33 -5.01 2.95
CA LEU A 186 -4.55 -4.53 3.59
C LEU A 186 -5.10 -5.55 4.59
N TYR A 187 -5.74 -5.07 5.66
CA TYR A 187 -6.44 -5.91 6.62
C TYR A 187 -7.64 -6.59 5.94
N PRO A 188 -7.72 -7.93 5.91
CA PRO A 188 -8.87 -8.62 5.34
C PRO A 188 -10.06 -8.59 6.33
N GLU A 189 -11.26 -8.28 5.85
CA GLU A 189 -12.47 -8.17 6.68
C GLU A 189 -12.75 -9.45 7.49
N ASP A 190 -12.46 -10.62 6.94
CA ASP A 190 -12.61 -11.93 7.57
C ASP A 190 -11.30 -12.48 8.15
N PHE A 191 -10.36 -11.60 8.52
CA PHE A 191 -9.02 -12.01 8.95
C PHE A 191 -9.06 -13.12 10.00
N LYS A 192 -8.35 -14.20 9.67
CA LYS A 192 -8.07 -15.32 10.57
C LYS A 192 -6.57 -15.40 10.79
N PRO A 193 -6.11 -15.45 12.05
CA PRO A 193 -4.69 -15.57 12.33
C PRO A 193 -4.09 -16.84 11.72
N LEU A 194 -2.84 -16.75 11.28
CA LEU A 194 -2.20 -17.82 10.53
C LEU A 194 -1.93 -19.02 11.44
N ARG A 195 -2.31 -20.22 11.00
CA ARG A 195 -2.01 -21.45 11.72
C ARG A 195 -0.52 -21.78 11.57
N TRP A 196 0.22 -21.70 12.66
CA TRP A 196 1.63 -22.01 12.75
C TRP A 196 1.87 -23.41 13.29
N ASN A 197 2.54 -24.24 12.49
CA ASN A 197 2.75 -25.67 12.79
C ASN A 197 4.02 -25.94 13.62
N ARG A 198 4.81 -24.91 13.94
CA ARG A 198 6.08 -25.02 14.68
C ARG A 198 6.04 -24.35 16.05
N SER A 199 7.18 -24.27 16.74
CA SER A 199 7.25 -23.62 18.06
C SER A 199 7.08 -22.10 17.93
N LYS A 200 6.67 -21.42 19.01
CA LYS A 200 6.67 -19.94 19.02
C LYS A 200 8.10 -19.39 18.85
N GLN A 201 9.10 -20.17 19.26
CA GLN A 201 10.49 -19.83 19.09
C GLN A 201 10.89 -19.78 17.61
N ALA A 202 10.38 -20.69 16.77
CA ALA A 202 10.61 -20.65 15.32
C ALA A 202 10.11 -19.36 14.67
N ILE A 203 8.98 -18.81 15.15
CA ILE A 203 8.48 -17.49 14.70
C ILE A 203 9.48 -16.40 15.10
N GLY A 204 9.97 -16.44 16.33
CA GLY A 204 10.96 -15.50 16.82
C GLY A 204 12.28 -15.57 16.05
N GLU A 205 12.76 -16.77 15.74
CA GLU A 205 13.97 -17.02 14.95
C GLU A 205 13.81 -16.48 13.53
N LEU A 206 12.68 -16.76 12.87
CA LEU A 206 12.35 -16.19 11.56
C LEU A 206 12.37 -14.65 11.60
N ILE A 207 11.80 -14.02 12.64
CA ILE A 207 11.81 -12.56 12.78
C ILE A 207 13.22 -12.00 12.95
N LEU A 208 14.07 -12.62 13.77
CA LEU A 208 15.45 -12.16 13.93
C LEU A 208 16.25 -12.32 12.64
N LEU A 209 16.12 -13.46 11.96
CA LEU A 209 16.82 -13.76 10.71
C LEU A 209 16.43 -12.80 9.58
N LEU A 210 15.13 -12.51 9.44
CA LEU A 210 14.62 -11.59 8.42
C LEU A 210 14.93 -10.12 8.72
N THR A 211 14.92 -9.71 9.99
CA THR A 211 15.25 -8.31 10.35
C THR A 211 16.74 -8.05 10.51
N ARG A 212 17.57 -9.09 10.61
CA ARG A 212 19.00 -9.03 10.97
C ARG A 212 19.24 -8.27 12.28
N LYS A 213 18.26 -8.27 13.20
CA LYS A 213 18.36 -7.59 14.49
C LYS A 213 18.76 -8.55 15.60
N PRO A 214 19.45 -8.06 16.66
CA PRO A 214 19.85 -8.89 17.79
C PRO A 214 18.68 -9.26 18.73
N SER A 215 17.52 -8.60 18.59
CA SER A 215 16.33 -8.85 19.40
C SER A 215 15.04 -8.43 18.70
N ILE A 216 13.91 -9.01 19.11
CA ILE A 216 12.58 -8.66 18.60
C ILE A 216 12.08 -7.42 19.35
N SER A 217 11.60 -6.41 18.62
CA SER A 217 11.04 -5.20 19.22
C SER A 217 9.79 -5.51 20.04
N ARG A 218 9.53 -4.72 21.10
CA ARG A 218 8.32 -4.87 21.94
C ARG A 218 7.03 -4.84 21.12
N GLY A 219 6.96 -3.96 20.11
CA GLY A 219 5.86 -3.92 19.15
C GLY A 219 5.65 -5.27 18.48
N LYS A 220 6.66 -5.80 17.77
CA LYS A 220 6.54 -7.09 17.07
C LYS A 220 6.18 -8.26 18.02
N LYS A 221 6.68 -8.23 19.26
CA LYS A 221 6.32 -9.24 20.28
C LYS A 221 4.84 -9.24 20.64
N ARG A 222 4.29 -8.05 20.90
CA ARG A 222 2.87 -7.84 21.22
C ARG A 222 1.98 -8.18 20.02
N ASN A 223 2.41 -7.76 18.85
CA ASN A 223 1.71 -7.90 17.58
C ASN A 223 1.52 -9.37 17.18
N ALA A 224 2.57 -10.17 17.26
CA ALA A 224 2.52 -11.59 16.92
C ALA A 224 1.50 -12.41 17.72
N ARG A 225 1.10 -11.94 18.92
CA ARG A 225 0.10 -12.60 19.77
C ARG A 225 -1.19 -12.92 19.03
N ASN A 226 -1.67 -11.98 18.20
CA ASN A 226 -2.96 -12.06 17.51
C ASN A 226 -2.82 -12.47 16.04
N LEU A 227 -1.59 -12.64 15.55
CA LEU A 227 -1.33 -12.95 14.13
C LEU A 227 -1.16 -14.45 13.87
N PHE A 228 -0.92 -15.26 14.91
CA PHE A 228 -0.72 -16.69 14.77
C PHE A 228 -1.51 -17.54 15.76
N LEU A 229 -1.94 -18.70 15.28
CA LEU A 229 -2.50 -19.77 16.09
C LEU A 229 -1.56 -20.97 16.13
N LYS A 230 -1.46 -21.62 17.28
CA LYS A 230 -0.92 -22.98 17.42
C LYS A 230 -1.95 -23.83 18.14
N ASN A 231 -2.29 -24.98 17.56
CA ASN A 231 -3.35 -25.86 18.09
C ASN A 231 -4.67 -25.09 18.36
N ASN A 232 -5.06 -24.23 17.42
CA ASN A 232 -6.25 -23.35 17.50
C ASN A 232 -6.26 -22.36 18.68
N LYS A 233 -5.13 -22.15 19.35
CA LYS A 233 -4.97 -21.14 20.40
C LYS A 233 -3.97 -20.09 19.97
N THR A 234 -4.15 -18.84 20.42
CA THR A 234 -3.17 -17.78 20.18
C THR A 234 -1.83 -18.16 20.78
N ILE A 235 -0.74 -17.83 20.09
CA ILE A 235 0.62 -18.20 20.52
C ILE A 235 1.11 -17.44 21.76
N GLY A 236 0.36 -16.43 22.21
CA GLY A 236 0.74 -15.52 23.29
C GLY A 236 1.84 -14.54 22.86
N GLU A 237 2.38 -13.80 23.83
CA GLU A 237 3.48 -12.87 23.54
C GLU A 237 4.77 -13.62 23.15
N LEU A 238 5.41 -13.15 22.09
CA LEU A 238 6.71 -13.68 21.69
C LEU A 238 7.80 -13.23 22.66
N SER A 239 8.71 -14.16 22.97
CA SER A 239 9.97 -13.89 23.65
C SER A 239 11.11 -13.85 22.63
N ASN A 240 12.26 -13.30 23.02
CA ASN A 240 13.46 -13.49 22.19
C ASN A 240 13.80 -14.99 22.14
N PRO A 241 14.21 -15.52 20.98
CA PRO A 241 14.76 -16.86 20.88
C PRO A 241 15.95 -17.08 21.80
N LYS A 242 16.07 -18.30 22.33
CA LYS A 242 17.20 -18.69 23.16
C LYS A 242 18.39 -19.05 22.25
N LYS A 243 19.47 -18.28 22.33
CA LYS A 243 20.65 -18.47 21.46
C LYS A 243 21.32 -19.84 21.60
N GLY A 244 21.28 -20.45 22.79
CA GLY A 244 21.87 -21.77 23.05
C GLY A 244 20.96 -22.97 22.76
N GLU A 245 19.71 -22.73 22.37
CA GLU A 245 18.71 -23.79 22.17
C GLU A 245 17.92 -23.51 20.88
N PRO A 246 18.55 -23.42 19.69
CA PRO A 246 17.83 -23.16 18.45
C PRO A 246 16.80 -24.25 18.15
N THR A 247 15.75 -23.90 17.43
CA THR A 247 14.81 -24.93 16.97
C THR A 247 15.48 -25.86 15.95
N LYS A 248 14.99 -27.10 15.85
CA LYS A 248 15.41 -28.05 14.81
C LYS A 248 15.22 -27.52 13.38
N ASP A 249 14.36 -26.53 13.21
CA ASP A 249 14.02 -25.91 11.93
C ASP A 249 14.88 -24.66 11.64
N TYR A 250 15.81 -24.29 12.52
CA TYR A 250 16.61 -23.06 12.41
C TYR A 250 17.38 -23.00 11.10
N GLY A 251 18.03 -24.10 10.67
CA GLY A 251 18.79 -24.13 9.41
C GLY A 251 17.89 -23.85 8.20
N ILE A 252 16.67 -24.39 8.19
CA ILE A 252 15.69 -24.14 7.12
C ILE A 252 15.26 -22.66 7.12
N LEU A 253 14.97 -22.10 8.30
CA LEU A 253 14.61 -20.69 8.44
C LEU A 253 15.75 -19.76 8.00
N GLU A 254 17.00 -20.14 8.29
CA GLU A 254 18.19 -19.38 7.90
C GLU A 254 18.36 -19.35 6.38
N GLU A 255 18.20 -20.48 5.69
CA GLU A 255 18.26 -20.56 4.22
C GLU A 255 17.16 -19.72 3.55
N ILE A 256 15.93 -19.79 4.09
CA ILE A 256 14.80 -18.98 3.62
C ILE A 256 15.14 -17.49 3.76
N ALA A 257 15.60 -17.06 4.94
CA ALA A 257 15.92 -15.66 5.21
C ALA A 257 17.12 -15.14 4.41
N LYS A 258 18.17 -15.96 4.21
CA LYS A 258 19.31 -15.61 3.33
C LYS A 258 18.83 -15.30 1.92
N SER A 259 18.00 -16.19 1.38
CA SER A 259 17.47 -16.08 0.00
C SER A 259 16.55 -14.87 -0.21
N ILE A 260 15.77 -14.48 0.80
CA ILE A 260 14.91 -13.29 0.75
C ILE A 260 15.75 -12.01 0.75
N ASN A 261 16.76 -11.96 1.62
CA ASN A 261 17.60 -10.77 1.75
C ASN A 261 18.55 -10.56 0.56
N THR A 262 18.92 -11.62 -0.16
CA THR A 262 19.70 -11.49 -1.42
C THR A 262 18.86 -10.98 -2.59
N ARG A 263 17.53 -11.05 -2.50
CA ARG A 263 16.60 -10.54 -3.51
C ARG A 263 16.22 -9.07 -3.29
N SER A 264 16.74 -8.44 -2.23
CA SER A 264 16.52 -7.02 -1.89
C SER A 264 17.53 -6.06 -2.54
N VAL A 265 18.25 -6.50 -3.57
CA VAL A 265 19.29 -5.72 -4.26
C VAL A 265 18.83 -5.41 -5.67
#